data_AF-A0A662H3R1-F1
#
_entry.id   AF-A0A662H3R1-F1
#
_cell.length_a   1.000
_cell.length_b   1.000
_cell.length_c   1.000
_cell.angle_alpha   90.00
_cell.angle_beta   90.00
_cell.angle_gamma   90.00
#
_symmetry.space_group_name_H-M   'P 1'
#
loop_
_entity.id
_entity.type
_entity.pdbx_description
1 polymer ?
#
loop_
_entity_poly.entity_id
_entity_poly.type
_entity_poly.pdbx_seq_one_letter_code
_entity_poly.pdbx_strand_id
1 'polypeptide(L)' 'MEKRKIIPIINSILFAIFAYYLLCRIYPMFEGTPAQRGVFLVLLISIISLGIAVIISILLYWFNVGVREEV' A
#
# COMPACT_ATOMS: atom_id res chain seq x y z
N MET A 1 -18.80 -16.63 1.43
CA MET A 1 -17.54 -16.86 0.68
C MET A 1 -17.04 -15.66 -0.14
N GLU A 2 -17.83 -14.64 -0.49
CA GLU A 2 -17.37 -13.57 -1.41
C GLU A 2 -16.59 -12.41 -0.78
N LYS A 3 -16.84 -12.07 0.49
CA LYS A 3 -16.27 -10.86 1.11
C LYS A 3 -14.73 -10.89 1.26
N ARG A 4 -14.13 -12.08 1.35
CA ARG A 4 -12.67 -12.23 1.47
C ARG A 4 -11.90 -11.88 0.19
N LYS A 5 -12.54 -11.98 -0.98
CA LYS A 5 -11.93 -11.64 -2.27
C LYS A 5 -11.77 -10.13 -2.46
N ILE A 6 -12.62 -9.33 -1.82
CA ILE A 6 -12.69 -7.88 -1.99
C ILE A 6 -11.58 -7.16 -1.20
N ILE A 7 -11.16 -7.72 -0.07
CA ILE A 7 -10.17 -7.10 0.84
C ILE A 7 -8.84 -6.75 0.15
N PRO A 8 -8.14 -7.68 -0.54
CA PRO A 8 -6.87 -7.37 -1.20
C PRO A 8 -7.04 -6.36 -2.35
N ILE A 9 -8.20 -6.37 -3.02
CA ILE A 9 -8.52 -5.41 -4.10
C ILE A 9 -8.67 -4.01 -3.51
N ILE A 10 -9.45 -3.86 -2.43
CA ILE A 10 -9.61 -2.58 -1.72
C ILE A 10 -8.26 -2.08 -1.21
N ASN A 11 -7.45 -2.94 -0.59
CA ASN A 11 -6.12 -2.55 -0.10
C ASN A 11 -5.20 -2.05 -1.23
N SER A 12 -5.27 -2.68 -2.40
CA SER A 12 -4.50 -2.24 -3.58
C SER A 12 -4.95 -0.87 -4.08
N ILE A 13 -6.27 -0.63 -4.11
CA ILE A 13 -6.84 0.68 -4.51
C ILE A 13 -6.44 1.76 -3.51
N LEU A 14 -6.59 1.49 -2.20
CA LEU A 14 -6.22 2.43 -1.14
C LEU A 14 -4.71 2.74 -1.19
N PHE A 15 -3.87 1.74 -1.46
CA PHE A 15 -2.44 1.94 -1.64
C PHE A 15 -2.12 2.82 -2.84
N ALA A 16 -2.79 2.62 -3.97
CA ALA A 16 -2.61 3.47 -5.15
C ALA A 16 -3.00 4.93 -4.87
N ILE A 17 -4.14 5.15 -4.18
CA ILE A 17 -4.59 6.49 -3.75
C ILE A 17 -3.56 7.11 -2.80
N PHE A 18 -3.06 6.35 -1.83
CA PHE A 18 -2.06 6.79 -0.87
C PHE A 18 -0.75 7.18 -1.55
N ALA A 19 -0.21 6.33 -2.43
CA ALA A 19 1.01 6.60 -3.18
C ALA A 19 0.86 7.83 -4.07
N TYR A 20 -0.28 7.97 -4.77
CA TYR A 20 -0.60 9.16 -5.56
C TYR A 20 -0.64 10.42 -4.70
N TYR A 21 -1.32 10.38 -3.55
CA TYR A 21 -1.40 11.52 -2.64
C TYR A 21 0.00 11.93 -2.14
N LEU A 22 0.81 10.97 -1.72
CA LEU A 22 2.17 11.25 -1.24
C LEU A 22 3.07 11.84 -2.33
N LEU A 23 3.04 11.29 -3.55
CA LEU A 23 3.95 11.71 -4.63
C LEU A 23 3.47 12.97 -5.37
N CYS A 24 2.17 13.14 -5.57
CA CYS A 24 1.62 14.25 -6.35
C CYS A 24 1.13 15.42 -5.49
N ARG A 25 0.86 15.21 -4.18
CA ARG A 25 0.41 16.28 -3.28
C ARG A 25 1.47 16.65 -2.26
N ILE A 26 2.01 15.67 -1.54
CA ILE A 26 2.92 15.92 -0.42
C ILE A 26 4.33 16.25 -0.92
N TYR A 27 4.92 15.42 -1.78
CA TYR A 27 6.29 15.64 -2.26
C TYR A 27 6.51 17.04 -2.89
N PRO A 28 5.62 17.56 -3.76
CA PRO A 28 5.78 18.88 -4.35
C PRO A 28 5.73 20.04 -3.33
N MET A 29 5.06 19.86 -2.19
CA MET A 29 5.02 20.90 -1.14
C MET A 29 6.40 21.16 -0.51
N PHE A 30 7.33 20.22 -0.65
CA PHE A 30 8.68 20.34 -0.11
C PHE A 30 9.72 20.63 -1.19
N GLU A 31 9.33 20.78 -2.46
CA GLU A 31 10.25 21.14 -3.53
C GLU A 31 10.93 22.49 -3.26
N GLY A 32 12.25 22.52 -3.39
CA GLY A 32 13.04 23.71 -3.11
C GLY A 32 13.34 23.97 -1.63
N THR A 33 12.83 23.11 -0.73
CA THR A 33 13.18 23.17 0.70
C THR A 33 14.39 22.28 1.01
N PRO A 34 15.22 22.62 2.03
CA PRO A 34 16.30 21.75 2.47
C PRO A 34 15.80 20.40 3.01
N ALA A 35 14.52 20.31 3.39
CA ALA A 35 13.88 19.08 3.86
C ALA A 35 13.48 18.12 2.74
N GLN A 36 13.51 18.54 1.46
CA GLN A 36 13.03 17.74 0.31
C GLN A 36 13.61 16.32 0.28
N ARG A 37 14.93 16.18 0.49
CA ARG A 37 15.61 14.87 0.50
C ARG A 37 15.13 13.98 1.64
N GLY A 38 14.95 14.56 2.83
CA GLY A 38 14.47 13.83 4.00
C GLY A 38 13.03 13.36 3.81
N VAL A 39 12.17 14.25 3.34
CA VAL A 39 10.77 13.93 3.02
C VAL A 39 10.71 12.85 1.95
N PHE A 40 11.49 12.95 0.87
CA PHE A 40 11.54 11.92 -0.16
C PHE A 40 11.86 10.53 0.39
N LEU A 41 12.88 10.42 1.25
CA LEU A 41 13.24 9.15 1.88
C LEU A 41 12.12 8.60 2.77
N VAL A 42 11.49 9.45 3.58
CA VAL A 42 10.37 9.04 4.44
C VAL A 42 9.16 8.58 3.61
N LEU A 43 8.84 9.29 2.54
CA LEU A 43 7.77 8.91 1.61
C LEU A 43 8.07 7.56 0.94
N LEU A 44 9.31 7.38 0.48
CA LEU A 44 9.75 6.15 -0.17
C LEU A 44 9.69 4.95 0.79
N ILE A 45 10.17 5.11 2.02
CA ILE A 45 10.05 4.09 3.07
C ILE A 45 8.58 3.77 3.33
N SER A 46 7.72 4.78 3.44
CA SER A 46 6.28 4.58 3.70
C SER A 46 5.60 3.80 2.58
N ILE A 47 5.88 4.15 1.32
CA ILE A 47 5.33 3.48 0.13
C ILE A 47 5.83 2.03 0.06
N ILE A 48 7.12 1.78 0.28
CA ILE A 48 7.68 0.42 0.25
C ILE A 48 7.06 -0.43 1.37
N SER A 49 6.99 0.11 2.58
CA SER A 49 6.44 -0.59 3.75
C SER A 49 4.99 -1.01 3.52
N LEU A 50 4.16 -0.08 3.04
CA LEU A 50 2.75 -0.37 2.74
C LEU A 50 2.62 -1.29 1.52
N GLY A 51 3.46 -1.10 0.50
CA GLY A 51 3.48 -1.93 -0.70
C GLY A 51 3.74 -3.40 -0.37
N ILE A 52 4.68 -3.67 0.54
CA ILE A 52 4.94 -5.02 1.06
C ILE A 52 3.69 -5.59 1.74
N ALA A 53 3.00 -4.81 2.58
CA ALA A 53 1.78 -5.26 3.24
C ALA A 53 0.65 -5.60 2.25
N VAL A 54 0.49 -4.82 1.18
CA VAL A 54 -0.47 -5.08 0.10
C VAL A 54 -0.10 -6.35 -0.66
N ILE A 55 1.18 -6.53 -1.00
CA ILE A 55 1.67 -7.74 -1.67
C ILE A 55 1.40 -8.97 -0.79
N ILE A 56 1.71 -8.91 0.51
CA ILE A 56 1.41 -10.00 1.44
C ILE A 56 -0.11 -10.28 1.46
N SER A 57 -0.95 -9.25 1.49
CA SER A 57 -2.41 -9.41 1.42
C SER A 57 -2.88 -10.10 0.14
N ILE A 58 -2.23 -9.84 -1.00
CA ILE A 58 -2.52 -10.51 -2.28
C ILE A 58 -2.03 -11.96 -2.27
N LEU A 59 -0.82 -12.21 -1.76
CA LEU A 59 -0.25 -13.55 -1.67
C LEU A 59 -1.07 -14.45 -0.74
N LEU A 60 -1.48 -13.97 0.43
CA LEU A 60 -2.35 -14.72 1.34
C LEU A 60 -3.68 -15.10 0.67
N TYR A 61 -4.20 -14.21 -0.18
CA TYR A 61 -5.39 -14.49 -0.97
C TYR A 61 -5.14 -15.56 -2.04
N TRP A 62 -4.06 -15.45 -2.82
CA TRP A 62 -3.70 -16.42 -3.87
C TRP A 62 -3.38 -17.80 -3.33
N PHE A 63 -2.70 -17.89 -2.19
CA PHE A 63 -2.38 -19.17 -1.55
C PHE A 63 -3.55 -19.74 -0.74
N ASN A 64 -4.72 -19.09 -0.74
CA ASN A 64 -5.93 -19.53 -0.05
C ASN A 64 -5.70 -19.83 1.44
N VAL A 65 -4.71 -19.16 2.05
CA VAL A 65 -4.29 -19.38 3.44
C VAL A 65 -5.44 -18.92 4.33
N GLY A 66 -6.15 -19.89 4.90
CA GLY A 66 -7.31 -19.63 5.76
C GLY A 66 -8.67 -20.05 5.17
N VAL A 67 -8.72 -20.77 4.05
CA VAL A 67 -9.83 -21.71 3.83
C VAL A 67 -9.64 -22.84 4.84
N ARG A 68 -10.16 -22.65 6.04
CA ARG A 68 -10.56 -23.82 6.84
C ARG A 68 -11.61 -24.50 5.99
N GLU A 69 -11.34 -25.74 5.62
CA GLU A 69 -12.36 -26.70 5.23
C GLU A 69 -13.36 -26.72 6.39
N GLU A 70 -14.42 -25.91 6.27
CA GLU A 70 -15.61 -26.07 7.11
C GLU A 70 -16.28 -27.34 6.56
N VAL A 71 -15.86 -28.48 7.10
CA VAL A 71 -16.50 -29.79 6.97
C VAL A 71 -17.84 -29.75 7.71
#